data_AF-A0A2K8KPZ5-F1
#
_entry.id   AF-A0A2K8KPZ5-F1
#
_cell.length_a   1.000
_cell.length_b   1.000
_cell.length_c   1.000
_cell.angle_alpha   90.00
_cell.angle_beta   90.00
_cell.angle_gamma   90.00
#
_symmetry.space_group_name_H-M   'P 1'
#
loop_
_entity.id
_entity.type
_entity.pdbx_description
1 polymer ?
#
loop_
_entity_poly.entity_id
_entity_poly.type
_entity_poly.pdbx_seq_one_letter_code
_entity_poly.pdbx_strand_id
1 'polypeptide(L)'
;MHKMTNDNIHSEAVRRLRIGGLIHQGKTAEQSEIVRLIEARCAASNINLGHDIVYNDHPHELVYHEVFGQLGAIYLRVADAKRSLRYLTAALAGNYRSLPISQWVEGLGVDGDKYMSWPIFKTVARVILLPGSNLYKKHTNKKLIMEALDTGAYIKPHPLLNPVHFDELREEFGNRVLNPKESGFAHVKNADVVYTTGDSELGLYALLLGKKVKTIANNNFQGGFGPLFSQVINAPDPTQALTRILSDPISGIFFPTESLKEDIDRFFDRFIASDAEIN
;
A
#
# COMPACT_ATOMS: atom_id res chain seq x y z
N MET A 1 29.66 8.62 3.28
CA MET A 1 29.92 7.76 2.10
C MET A 1 29.86 6.30 2.56
N HIS A 2 28.65 5.72 2.61
CA HIS A 2 28.45 4.38 3.15
C HIS A 2 28.83 3.34 2.07
N LYS A 3 29.81 2.48 2.35
CA LYS A 3 30.19 1.38 1.46
C LYS A 3 29.06 0.36 1.44
N MET A 4 28.40 0.20 0.29
CA MET A 4 27.48 -0.91 0.07
C MET A 4 28.28 -2.23 0.06
N THR A 5 27.80 -3.21 0.82
CA THR A 5 28.36 -4.56 0.86
C THR A 5 27.94 -5.36 -0.39
N ASN A 6 28.77 -6.31 -0.81
CA ASN A 6 28.58 -7.11 -2.04
C ASN A 6 27.23 -7.87 -2.10
N ASP A 7 26.65 -8.22 -0.95
CA ASP A 7 25.35 -8.91 -0.88
C ASP A 7 24.16 -8.01 -1.30
N ASN A 8 24.23 -6.71 -0.98
CA ASN A 8 23.21 -5.75 -1.40
C ASN A 8 23.24 -5.53 -2.92
N ILE A 9 24.44 -5.46 -3.50
CA ILE A 9 24.65 -5.30 -4.94
C ILE A 9 24.11 -6.53 -5.69
N HIS A 10 24.34 -7.74 -5.17
CA HIS A 10 23.82 -8.98 -5.75
C HIS A 10 22.29 -9.04 -5.66
N SER A 11 21.69 -8.66 -4.53
CA SER A 11 20.23 -8.64 -4.38
C SER A 11 19.55 -7.64 -5.33
N GLU A 12 20.15 -6.46 -5.49
CA GLU A 12 19.61 -5.39 -6.33
C GLU A 12 19.79 -5.69 -7.83
N ALA A 13 20.93 -6.28 -8.22
CA ALA A 13 21.17 -6.75 -9.57
C ALA A 13 20.22 -7.89 -9.96
N VAL A 14 19.99 -8.85 -9.07
CA VAL A 14 19.01 -9.94 -9.27
C VAL A 14 17.58 -9.40 -9.30
N ARG A 15 17.26 -8.39 -8.48
CA ARG A 15 15.98 -7.66 -8.56
C ARG A 15 15.85 -7.01 -9.95
N ARG A 16 16.82 -6.19 -10.38
CA ARG A 16 16.81 -5.50 -11.69
C ARG A 16 16.71 -6.47 -12.88
N LEU A 17 17.37 -7.63 -12.81
CA LEU A 17 17.30 -8.68 -13.83
C LEU A 17 15.93 -9.38 -13.87
N ARG A 18 15.27 -9.60 -12.72
CA ARG A 18 13.88 -10.11 -12.66
C ARG A 18 12.83 -9.11 -13.13
N ILE A 19 13.11 -7.81 -13.02
CA ILE A 19 12.15 -6.73 -13.28
C ILE A 19 12.07 -6.32 -14.77
N GLY A 20 12.88 -6.91 -15.67
CA GLY A 20 12.74 -6.66 -17.12
C GLY A 20 12.87 -5.17 -17.52
N GLY A 21 13.68 -4.40 -16.78
CA GLY A 21 13.96 -2.99 -17.06
C GLY A 21 13.01 -1.96 -16.42
N LEU A 22 12.10 -2.32 -15.50
CA LEU A 22 11.39 -1.30 -14.71
C LEU A 22 12.31 -0.73 -13.61
N ILE A 23 12.37 0.59 -13.55
CA ILE A 23 13.15 1.34 -12.56
C ILE A 23 12.23 1.65 -11.39
N HIS A 24 12.57 1.12 -10.20
CA HIS A 24 11.90 1.49 -8.95
C HIS A 24 12.25 2.94 -8.62
N GLN A 25 11.30 3.74 -8.18
CA GLN A 25 11.54 5.16 -7.90
C GLN A 25 12.37 5.44 -6.62
N GLY A 26 13.06 4.42 -6.07
CA GLY A 26 13.82 4.53 -4.82
C GLY A 26 12.97 4.88 -3.59
N LYS A 27 13.61 4.91 -2.40
CA LYS A 27 13.06 5.60 -1.22
C LYS A 27 13.37 7.08 -1.35
N THR A 28 12.42 7.94 -1.01
CA THR A 28 12.69 9.38 -0.95
C THR A 28 13.56 9.71 0.27
N ALA A 29 14.13 10.92 0.32
CA ALA A 29 14.91 11.38 1.47
C ALA A 29 14.03 11.42 2.75
N GLU A 30 12.77 11.80 2.58
CA GLU A 30 11.75 11.85 3.60
C GLU A 30 11.46 10.46 4.19
N GLN A 31 11.24 9.45 3.33
CA GLN A 31 11.04 8.07 3.80
C GLN A 31 12.25 7.55 4.56
N SER A 32 13.45 7.90 4.11
CA SER A 32 14.69 7.51 4.77
C SER A 32 14.81 8.12 6.18
N GLU A 33 14.35 9.36 6.36
CA GLU A 33 14.33 10.00 7.67
C GLU A 33 13.29 9.37 8.61
N ILE A 34 12.07 9.08 8.12
CA ILE A 34 11.04 8.40 8.92
C ILE A 34 11.56 7.04 9.40
N VAL A 35 12.14 6.24 8.49
CA VAL A 35 12.71 4.93 8.82
C VAL A 35 13.83 5.05 9.85
N ARG A 36 14.73 6.04 9.70
CA ARG A 36 15.81 6.28 10.67
C ARG A 36 15.28 6.59 12.07
N LEU A 37 14.21 7.38 12.18
CA LEU A 37 13.57 7.68 13.46
C LEU A 37 12.92 6.43 14.08
N ILE A 38 12.21 5.63 13.29
CA ILE A 38 11.61 4.37 13.73
C ILE A 38 12.70 3.39 14.22
N GLU A 39 13.77 3.21 13.45
CA GLU A 39 14.90 2.34 13.81
C GLU A 39 15.56 2.77 15.11
N ALA A 40 15.77 4.08 15.31
CA ALA A 40 16.32 4.62 16.55
C ALA A 40 15.41 4.32 17.77
N ARG A 41 14.08 4.46 17.61
CA ARG A 41 13.11 4.16 18.68
C ARG A 41 13.04 2.67 19.00
N CYS A 42 13.04 1.81 17.98
CA CYS A 42 13.09 0.36 18.15
C CYS A 42 14.37 -0.07 18.87
N ALA A 43 15.53 0.45 18.47
CA ALA A 43 16.81 0.15 19.12
C ALA A 43 16.83 0.59 20.58
N ALA A 44 16.33 1.79 20.89
CA ALA A 44 16.25 2.30 22.26
C ALA A 44 15.31 1.48 23.18
N SER A 45 14.33 0.79 22.59
CA SER A 45 13.29 0.04 23.32
C SER A 45 13.45 -1.48 23.19
N ASN A 46 14.52 -1.96 22.55
CA ASN A 46 14.75 -3.38 22.25
C ASN A 46 13.57 -4.07 21.52
N ILE A 47 12.99 -3.37 20.53
CA ILE A 47 11.87 -3.86 19.71
C ILE A 47 12.39 -4.39 18.38
N ASN A 48 11.98 -5.60 18.00
CA ASN A 48 12.29 -6.15 16.69
C ASN A 48 11.51 -5.41 15.59
N LEU A 49 12.21 -5.04 14.52
CA LEU A 49 11.65 -4.32 13.38
C LEU A 49 11.87 -5.09 12.07
N GLY A 50 10.77 -5.51 11.45
CA GLY A 50 10.76 -6.06 10.09
C GLY A 50 10.53 -5.00 9.01
N HIS A 51 11.03 -5.26 7.80
CA HIS A 51 10.82 -4.39 6.64
C HIS A 51 10.21 -5.17 5.48
N ASP A 52 9.07 -4.71 4.99
CA ASP A 52 8.35 -5.26 3.83
C ASP A 52 8.14 -6.78 3.87
N ILE A 53 7.96 -7.30 5.08
CA ILE A 53 7.66 -8.71 5.36
C ILE A 53 6.30 -8.80 6.04
N VAL A 54 5.52 -9.81 5.65
CA VAL A 54 4.19 -10.05 6.20
C VAL A 54 4.23 -11.33 7.00
N TYR A 55 4.09 -11.18 8.31
CA TYR A 55 3.90 -12.26 9.27
C TYR A 55 2.95 -11.77 10.38
N ASN A 56 2.43 -12.72 11.16
CA ASN A 56 1.37 -12.48 12.12
C ASN A 56 1.62 -13.26 13.40
N ASP A 57 0.92 -12.91 14.48
CA ASP A 57 1.00 -13.55 15.81
C ASP A 57 2.28 -13.22 16.60
N HIS A 58 2.92 -12.07 16.27
CA HIS A 58 4.06 -11.51 16.99
C HIS A 58 3.68 -10.14 17.60
N PRO A 59 2.96 -10.13 18.74
CA PRO A 59 2.38 -8.90 19.27
C PRO A 59 3.42 -7.88 19.75
N HIS A 60 4.65 -8.31 20.06
CA HIS A 60 5.74 -7.47 20.57
C HIS A 60 6.70 -6.97 19.47
N GLU A 61 6.42 -7.29 18.20
CA GLU A 61 7.26 -6.89 17.07
C GLU A 61 6.54 -5.88 16.18
N LEU A 62 7.33 -5.06 15.49
CA LEU A 62 6.84 -4.08 14.52
C LEU A 62 7.32 -4.45 13.12
N VAL A 63 6.50 -4.16 12.12
CA VAL A 63 6.89 -4.22 10.70
C VAL A 63 6.52 -2.92 10.01
N TYR A 64 7.37 -2.45 9.11
CA TYR A 64 7.06 -1.27 8.32
C TYR A 64 7.03 -1.56 6.82
N HIS A 65 6.14 -0.85 6.13
CA HIS A 65 5.96 -0.87 4.68
C HIS A 65 6.05 0.55 4.14
N GLU A 66 6.60 0.70 2.94
CA GLU A 66 6.41 1.92 2.15
C GLU A 66 4.94 2.02 1.74
N VAL A 67 4.34 3.20 1.92
CA VAL A 67 2.97 3.50 1.47
C VAL A 67 2.91 4.95 1.04
N PHE A 68 2.05 5.27 0.08
CA PHE A 68 1.98 6.59 -0.56
C PHE A 68 3.38 7.11 -0.93
N GLY A 69 4.15 6.32 -1.69
CA GLY A 69 5.60 6.53 -1.84
C GLY A 69 6.00 7.97 -2.24
N GLN A 70 5.23 8.60 -3.13
CA GLN A 70 5.48 9.99 -3.55
C GLN A 70 5.15 11.04 -2.50
N LEU A 71 4.34 10.71 -1.51
CA LEU A 71 4.07 11.55 -0.34
C LEU A 71 5.05 11.27 0.79
N GLY A 72 6.05 10.42 0.55
CA GLY A 72 7.11 10.11 1.49
C GLY A 72 6.64 9.30 2.71
N ALA A 73 5.48 8.64 2.65
CA ALA A 73 4.90 8.02 3.84
C ALA A 73 5.43 6.59 4.12
N ILE A 74 5.29 6.19 5.38
CA ILE A 74 5.61 4.86 5.89
C ILE A 74 4.43 4.37 6.74
N TYR A 75 4.09 3.10 6.61
CA TYR A 75 3.15 2.42 7.47
C TYR A 75 3.88 1.46 8.40
N LEU A 76 3.97 1.82 9.68
CA LEU A 76 4.44 0.99 10.79
C LEU A 76 3.24 0.30 11.44
N ARG A 77 3.26 -1.02 11.51
CA ARG A 77 2.20 -1.83 12.13
C ARG A 77 2.80 -2.83 13.09
N VAL A 78 1.99 -3.27 14.04
CA VAL A 78 2.34 -4.41 14.88
C VAL A 78 2.30 -5.68 14.03
N ALA A 79 3.26 -6.59 14.22
CA ALA A 79 3.28 -7.91 13.58
C ALA A 79 2.22 -8.89 14.15
N ASP A 80 1.09 -8.33 14.61
CA ASP A 80 -0.12 -9.01 15.03
C ASP A 80 -1.32 -8.23 14.45
N ALA A 81 -2.10 -8.89 13.60
CA ALA A 81 -3.21 -8.30 12.87
C ALA A 81 -4.31 -7.84 13.81
N LYS A 82 -4.56 -8.57 14.91
CA LYS A 82 -5.57 -8.18 15.91
C LYS A 82 -5.17 -6.88 16.60
N ARG A 83 -3.91 -6.75 17.04
CA ARG A 83 -3.38 -5.53 17.66
C ARG A 83 -3.33 -4.38 16.67
N SER A 84 -2.90 -4.61 15.43
CA SER A 84 -2.96 -3.58 14.38
C SER A 84 -4.38 -3.09 14.17
N LEU A 85 -5.37 -3.99 14.14
CA LEU A 85 -6.76 -3.62 13.98
C LEU A 85 -7.22 -2.71 15.11
N ARG A 86 -6.84 -2.99 16.36
CA ARG A 86 -7.16 -2.13 17.51
C ARG A 86 -6.61 -0.70 17.34
N TYR A 87 -5.41 -0.57 16.78
CA TYR A 87 -4.77 0.73 16.56
C TYR A 87 -5.51 1.52 15.48
N LEU A 88 -5.85 0.86 14.38
CA LEU A 88 -6.62 1.46 13.28
C LEU A 88 -8.05 1.83 13.71
N THR A 89 -8.72 0.98 14.50
CA THR A 89 -10.04 1.27 15.07
C THR A 89 -9.97 2.44 16.05
N ALA A 90 -8.93 2.50 16.89
CA ALA A 90 -8.72 3.63 17.79
C ALA A 90 -8.47 4.94 17.02
N ALA A 91 -7.63 4.89 15.97
CA ALA A 91 -7.37 6.04 15.09
C ALA A 91 -8.64 6.54 14.39
N LEU A 92 -9.51 5.62 13.96
CA LEU A 92 -10.79 5.96 13.34
C LEU A 92 -11.76 6.66 14.31
N ALA A 93 -11.73 6.30 15.59
CA ALA A 93 -12.57 6.86 16.65
C ALA A 93 -11.96 8.08 17.36
N GLY A 94 -10.66 8.31 17.20
CA GLY A 94 -9.89 9.32 17.90
C GLY A 94 -10.07 10.74 17.40
N ASN A 95 -9.41 11.68 18.09
CA ASN A 95 -9.28 13.06 17.65
C ASN A 95 -8.14 13.15 16.64
N TYR A 96 -8.49 13.26 15.36
CA TYR A 96 -7.52 13.35 14.28
C TYR A 96 -7.17 14.82 13.98
N ARG A 97 -5.91 15.07 13.59
CA ARG A 97 -5.52 16.38 13.03
C ARG A 97 -6.09 16.50 11.62
N SER A 98 -6.45 17.69 11.18
CA SER A 98 -6.88 17.88 9.79
C SER A 98 -5.66 17.93 8.86
N LEU A 99 -5.28 16.80 8.26
CA LEU A 99 -4.30 16.78 7.18
C LEU A 99 -4.99 16.82 5.80
N PRO A 100 -4.49 17.62 4.83
CA PRO A 100 -5.07 17.72 3.49
C PRO A 100 -4.62 16.55 2.58
N ILE A 101 -4.65 15.31 3.07
CA ILE A 101 -4.06 14.14 2.38
C ILE A 101 -4.72 13.89 1.02
N SER A 102 -6.05 14.00 0.91
CA SER A 102 -6.73 13.89 -0.39
C SER A 102 -6.24 14.94 -1.39
N GLN A 103 -5.99 16.17 -0.95
CA GLN A 103 -5.47 17.24 -1.81
C GLN A 103 -4.03 16.95 -2.23
N TRP A 104 -3.20 16.41 -1.33
CA TRP A 104 -1.86 15.94 -1.67
C TRP A 104 -1.91 14.87 -2.75
N VAL A 105 -2.82 13.89 -2.63
CA VAL A 105 -3.01 12.84 -3.63
C VAL A 105 -3.53 13.37 -4.96
N GLU A 106 -4.49 14.31 -4.95
CA GLU A 106 -5.02 14.94 -6.16
C GLU A 106 -3.94 15.70 -6.94
N GLY A 107 -3.04 16.35 -6.21
CA GLY A 107 -1.88 17.07 -6.72
C GLY A 107 -0.80 16.18 -7.34
N LEU A 108 -0.83 14.87 -7.11
CA LEU A 108 0.09 13.95 -7.77
C LEU A 108 -0.20 13.88 -9.28
N GLY A 109 0.85 13.98 -10.08
CA GLY A 109 0.82 13.79 -11.53
C GLY A 109 0.71 12.30 -11.91
N VAL A 110 1.52 11.85 -12.88
CA VAL A 110 1.71 10.42 -13.15
C VAL A 110 2.60 9.74 -12.12
N ASP A 111 3.13 10.50 -11.17
CA ASP A 111 4.19 10.07 -10.25
C ASP A 111 3.69 9.10 -9.19
N GLY A 112 2.37 8.99 -8.93
CA GLY A 112 1.81 8.13 -7.89
C GLY A 112 2.12 6.62 -7.99
N ASP A 113 2.79 6.17 -9.04
CA ASP A 113 3.28 4.79 -9.17
C ASP A 113 4.64 4.58 -8.48
N LYS A 114 4.78 3.42 -7.83
CA LYS A 114 6.05 2.94 -7.24
C LYS A 114 7.17 2.69 -8.26
N TYR A 115 6.80 2.42 -9.52
CA TYR A 115 7.71 2.13 -10.63
C TYR A 115 7.59 3.21 -11.69
N MET A 116 8.68 3.50 -12.39
CA MET A 116 8.62 4.31 -13.62
C MET A 116 7.68 3.65 -14.61
N SER A 117 6.66 4.40 -15.01
CA SER A 117 5.55 3.89 -15.81
C SER A 117 5.39 4.70 -17.10
N TRP A 118 4.84 4.06 -18.11
CA TRP A 118 4.45 4.68 -19.37
C TRP A 118 3.16 5.51 -19.17
N PRO A 119 2.94 6.55 -19.99
CA PRO A 119 1.65 7.22 -20.03
C PRO A 119 0.55 6.21 -20.41
N ILE A 120 -0.68 6.49 -19.97
CA ILE A 120 -1.84 5.69 -20.40
C ILE A 120 -2.16 6.00 -21.86
N PHE A 121 -2.45 4.96 -22.63
CA PHE A 121 -2.86 5.12 -24.04
C PHE A 121 -4.37 5.09 -24.22
N LYS A 122 -5.09 4.72 -23.16
CA LYS A 122 -6.54 4.62 -23.15
C LYS A 122 -7.10 4.98 -21.78
N THR A 123 -8.10 5.86 -21.76
CA THR A 123 -8.92 6.14 -20.59
C THR A 123 -10.02 5.09 -20.45
N VAL A 124 -10.23 4.58 -19.24
CA VAL A 124 -11.28 3.59 -18.93
C VAL A 124 -12.06 4.03 -17.70
N ALA A 125 -13.39 3.97 -17.77
CA ALA A 125 -14.26 4.33 -16.63
C ALA A 125 -14.17 3.31 -15.47
N ARG A 126 -13.74 2.08 -15.76
CA ARG A 126 -13.66 0.98 -14.79
C ARG A 126 -12.37 0.21 -14.97
N VAL A 127 -11.58 0.04 -13.92
CA VAL A 127 -10.29 -0.66 -13.95
C VAL A 127 -10.21 -1.74 -12.88
N ILE A 128 -9.65 -2.89 -13.23
CA ILE A 128 -9.34 -4.02 -12.36
C ILE A 128 -7.83 -4.03 -12.13
N LEU A 129 -7.39 -3.69 -10.93
CA LEU A 129 -5.99 -3.74 -10.53
C LEU A 129 -5.66 -5.14 -10.04
N LEU A 130 -4.84 -5.87 -10.82
CA LEU A 130 -4.36 -7.18 -10.40
C LEU A 130 -3.06 -7.03 -9.61
N PRO A 131 -2.85 -7.84 -8.54
CA PRO A 131 -1.60 -7.86 -7.81
C PRO A 131 -0.52 -8.60 -8.60
N GLY A 132 0.72 -8.59 -8.09
CA GLY A 132 1.84 -9.31 -8.67
C GLY A 132 1.62 -10.83 -8.76
N SER A 133 2.46 -11.50 -9.55
CA SER A 133 2.36 -12.94 -9.82
C SER A 133 2.30 -13.83 -8.57
N ASN A 134 2.94 -13.40 -7.49
CA ASN A 134 2.96 -14.09 -6.20
C ASN A 134 1.58 -14.16 -5.53
N LEU A 135 0.71 -13.18 -5.81
CA LEU A 135 -0.61 -13.06 -5.18
C LEU A 135 -1.77 -13.26 -6.17
N TYR A 136 -1.58 -13.05 -7.47
CA TYR A 136 -2.65 -13.09 -8.48
C TYR A 136 -3.61 -14.28 -8.32
N LYS A 137 -3.13 -15.52 -8.47
CA LYS A 137 -3.98 -16.72 -8.40
C LYS A 137 -4.48 -17.05 -6.99
N LYS A 138 -3.80 -16.53 -5.94
CA LYS A 138 -4.12 -16.84 -4.53
C LYS A 138 -5.16 -15.88 -3.96
N HIS A 139 -4.99 -14.60 -4.21
CA HIS A 139 -5.72 -13.53 -3.55
C HIS A 139 -6.88 -13.00 -4.39
N THR A 140 -6.96 -13.30 -5.70
CA THR A 140 -8.05 -12.82 -6.55
C THR A 140 -9.14 -13.86 -6.78
N ASN A 141 -10.38 -13.40 -6.82
CA ASN A 141 -11.56 -14.18 -7.10
C ASN A 141 -11.94 -14.05 -8.57
N LYS A 142 -11.74 -15.13 -9.34
CA LYS A 142 -12.02 -15.14 -10.77
C LYS A 142 -13.47 -14.79 -11.08
N LYS A 143 -14.44 -15.23 -10.27
CA LYS A 143 -15.86 -14.88 -10.46
C LYS A 143 -16.08 -13.37 -10.35
N LEU A 144 -15.52 -12.72 -9.33
CA LEU A 144 -15.63 -11.26 -9.16
C LEU A 144 -14.90 -10.49 -10.27
N ILE A 145 -13.79 -11.02 -10.79
CA ILE A 145 -13.11 -10.46 -11.97
C ILE A 145 -14.04 -10.53 -13.19
N MET A 146 -14.67 -11.68 -13.44
CA MET A 146 -15.62 -11.84 -14.55
C MET A 146 -16.81 -10.87 -14.41
N GLU A 147 -17.41 -10.78 -13.23
CA GLU A 147 -18.49 -9.83 -12.95
C GLU A 147 -18.06 -8.38 -13.18
N ALA A 148 -16.82 -8.02 -12.79
CA ALA A 148 -16.27 -6.70 -13.06
C ALA A 148 -16.08 -6.45 -14.57
N LEU A 149 -15.58 -7.45 -15.32
CA LEU A 149 -15.44 -7.40 -16.77
C LEU A 149 -16.81 -7.21 -17.46
N ASP A 150 -17.87 -7.86 -16.98
CA ASP A 150 -19.24 -7.70 -17.49
C ASP A 150 -19.76 -6.26 -17.35
N THR A 151 -19.24 -5.49 -16.38
CA THR A 151 -19.55 -4.05 -16.24
C THR A 151 -18.75 -3.12 -17.18
N GLY A 152 -17.93 -3.69 -18.07
CA GLY A 152 -17.07 -2.93 -18.98
C GLY A 152 -15.68 -2.58 -18.43
N ALA A 153 -15.24 -3.22 -17.34
CA ALA A 153 -13.93 -2.94 -16.74
C ALA A 153 -12.73 -3.47 -17.53
N TYR A 154 -11.60 -2.78 -17.47
CA TYR A 154 -10.34 -3.23 -18.08
C TYR A 154 -9.40 -3.78 -17.03
N ILE A 155 -8.66 -4.84 -17.35
CA ILE A 155 -7.64 -5.41 -16.48
C ILE A 155 -6.37 -4.59 -16.63
N LYS A 156 -5.86 -4.09 -15.51
CA LYS A 156 -4.52 -3.52 -15.38
C LYS A 156 -3.63 -4.49 -14.61
N PRO A 157 -2.74 -5.22 -15.30
CA PRO A 157 -1.76 -6.07 -14.64
C PRO A 157 -0.78 -5.26 -13.79
N HIS A 158 -0.29 -5.88 -12.71
CA HIS A 158 0.86 -5.38 -11.96
C HIS A 158 2.10 -5.31 -12.88
N PRO A 159 2.98 -4.30 -12.75
CA PRO A 159 4.20 -4.20 -13.57
C PRO A 159 5.14 -5.42 -13.43
N LEU A 160 5.10 -6.09 -12.28
CA LEU A 160 5.85 -7.33 -11.98
C LEU A 160 5.06 -8.62 -12.26
N LEU A 161 3.98 -8.55 -13.04
CA LEU A 161 3.34 -9.77 -13.53
C LEU A 161 4.31 -10.49 -14.48
N ASN A 162 4.49 -11.79 -14.28
CA ASN A 162 5.40 -12.57 -15.12
C ASN A 162 4.80 -12.71 -16.54
N PRO A 163 5.63 -12.88 -17.58
CA PRO A 163 5.16 -12.93 -18.96
C PRO A 163 4.12 -14.03 -19.20
N VAL A 164 4.29 -15.22 -18.59
CA VAL A 164 3.35 -16.34 -18.75
C VAL A 164 1.94 -15.98 -18.28
N HIS A 165 1.80 -15.41 -17.09
CA HIS A 165 0.51 -14.97 -16.56
C HIS A 165 -0.07 -13.80 -17.38
N PHE A 166 0.78 -12.94 -17.94
CA PHE A 166 0.32 -11.88 -18.83
C PHE A 166 -0.24 -12.45 -20.13
N ASP A 167 0.44 -13.42 -20.73
CA ASP A 167 -0.01 -14.11 -21.94
C ASP A 167 -1.30 -14.89 -21.67
N GLU A 168 -1.42 -15.59 -20.53
CA GLU A 168 -2.67 -16.23 -20.08
C GLU A 168 -3.84 -15.23 -20.02
N LEU A 169 -3.63 -14.06 -19.38
CA LEU A 169 -4.65 -13.01 -19.30
C LEU A 169 -5.05 -12.49 -20.69
N ARG A 170 -4.06 -12.32 -21.58
CA ARG A 170 -4.27 -11.82 -22.93
C ARG A 170 -4.99 -12.81 -23.83
N GLU A 171 -4.71 -14.10 -23.69
CA GLU A 171 -5.42 -15.16 -24.37
C GLU A 171 -6.87 -15.23 -23.90
N GLU A 172 -7.10 -15.12 -22.59
CA GLU A 172 -8.44 -15.23 -22.00
C GLU A 172 -9.31 -13.97 -22.24
N PHE A 173 -8.75 -12.78 -22.09
CA PHE A 173 -9.51 -11.51 -22.06
C PHE A 173 -9.17 -10.55 -23.20
N GLY A 174 -8.24 -10.91 -24.07
CA GLY A 174 -7.92 -10.18 -25.30
C GLY A 174 -7.59 -8.71 -25.07
N ASN A 175 -8.33 -7.83 -25.74
CA ASN A 175 -8.10 -6.38 -25.71
C ASN A 175 -8.53 -5.71 -24.40
N ARG A 176 -9.10 -6.45 -23.44
CA ARG A 176 -9.47 -5.94 -22.12
C ARG A 176 -8.28 -5.90 -21.15
N VAL A 177 -7.14 -6.47 -21.52
CA VAL A 177 -5.90 -6.41 -20.75
C VAL A 177 -5.05 -5.24 -21.23
N LEU A 178 -4.85 -4.28 -20.34
CA LEU A 178 -3.99 -3.10 -20.55
C LEU A 178 -2.52 -3.46 -20.45
N ASN A 179 -1.64 -2.58 -20.93
CA ASN A 179 -0.21 -2.82 -20.85
C ASN A 179 0.28 -2.78 -19.37
N PRO A 180 1.04 -3.79 -18.90
CA PRO A 180 1.60 -3.78 -17.54
C PRO A 180 2.48 -2.56 -17.24
N LYS A 181 3.12 -1.97 -18.26
CA LYS A 181 4.01 -0.81 -18.13
C LYS A 181 3.27 0.52 -18.04
N GLU A 182 1.99 0.59 -18.43
CA GLU A 182 1.20 1.82 -18.25
C GLU A 182 1.04 2.17 -16.76
N SER A 183 0.92 3.46 -16.47
CA SER A 183 0.73 3.97 -15.11
C SER A 183 -0.54 3.44 -14.45
N GLY A 184 -0.40 2.77 -13.31
CA GLY A 184 -1.54 2.28 -12.53
C GLY A 184 -2.28 3.42 -11.86
N PHE A 185 -1.54 4.38 -11.30
CA PHE A 185 -2.09 5.59 -10.69
C PHE A 185 -2.89 6.45 -11.68
N ALA A 186 -2.38 6.64 -12.90
CA ALA A 186 -3.11 7.38 -13.93
C ALA A 186 -4.41 6.66 -14.35
N HIS A 187 -4.40 5.33 -14.45
CA HIS A 187 -5.63 4.56 -14.67
C HIS A 187 -6.64 4.75 -13.52
N VAL A 188 -6.18 4.78 -12.27
CA VAL A 188 -7.03 5.07 -11.10
C VAL A 188 -7.60 6.49 -11.14
N LYS A 189 -6.78 7.50 -11.44
CA LYS A 189 -7.21 8.91 -11.50
C LYS A 189 -8.32 9.13 -12.52
N ASN A 190 -8.24 8.44 -13.66
CA ASN A 190 -9.19 8.56 -14.76
C ASN A 190 -10.39 7.60 -14.69
N ALA A 191 -10.42 6.66 -13.75
CA ALA A 191 -11.55 5.74 -13.56
C ALA A 191 -12.61 6.31 -12.61
N ASP A 192 -13.84 5.82 -12.76
CA ASP A 192 -14.95 6.04 -11.82
C ASP A 192 -15.02 4.91 -10.78
N VAL A 193 -14.74 3.67 -11.24
CA VAL A 193 -14.77 2.46 -10.41
C VAL A 193 -13.44 1.74 -10.48
N VAL A 194 -12.87 1.43 -9.31
CA VAL A 194 -11.63 0.68 -9.17
C VAL A 194 -11.93 -0.65 -8.48
N TYR A 195 -11.66 -1.74 -9.17
CA TYR A 195 -11.70 -3.09 -8.62
C TYR A 195 -10.29 -3.47 -8.18
N THR A 196 -10.11 -3.89 -6.93
CA THR A 196 -8.77 -4.15 -6.39
C THR A 196 -8.80 -5.21 -5.29
N THR A 197 -7.62 -5.62 -4.82
CA THR A 197 -7.48 -6.47 -3.63
C THR A 197 -7.23 -5.63 -2.39
N GLY A 198 -7.47 -6.20 -1.20
CA GLY A 198 -7.25 -5.52 0.09
C GLY A 198 -5.78 -5.27 0.47
N ASP A 199 -4.85 -5.45 -0.46
CA ASP A 199 -3.41 -5.27 -0.24
C ASP A 199 -2.77 -4.36 -1.30
N SER A 200 -3.59 -3.52 -1.95
CA SER A 200 -3.14 -2.66 -3.05
C SER A 200 -3.10 -1.20 -2.61
N GLU A 201 -1.90 -0.61 -2.56
CA GLU A 201 -1.71 0.82 -2.32
C GLU A 201 -2.52 1.69 -3.31
N LEU A 202 -2.58 1.29 -4.59
CA LEU A 202 -3.41 1.96 -5.60
C LEU A 202 -4.91 1.98 -5.27
N GLY A 203 -5.39 0.98 -4.51
CA GLY A 203 -6.76 1.00 -4.01
C GLY A 203 -6.96 2.03 -2.88
N LEU A 204 -5.95 2.29 -2.05
CA LEU A 204 -5.99 3.37 -1.04
C LEU A 204 -5.97 4.74 -1.74
N TYR A 205 -5.14 4.91 -2.77
CA TYR A 205 -5.17 6.09 -3.62
C TYR A 205 -6.56 6.32 -4.24
N ALA A 206 -7.20 5.26 -4.74
CA ALA A 206 -8.55 5.35 -5.29
C ALA A 206 -9.58 5.84 -4.25
N LEU A 207 -9.49 5.37 -3.00
CA LEU A 207 -10.33 5.87 -1.90
C LEU A 207 -10.09 7.35 -1.62
N LEU A 208 -8.83 7.79 -1.57
CA LEU A 208 -8.47 9.20 -1.31
C LEU A 208 -8.91 10.15 -2.44
N LEU A 209 -8.97 9.65 -3.66
CA LEU A 209 -9.49 10.33 -4.86
C LEU A 209 -11.03 10.28 -4.98
N GLY A 210 -11.73 9.76 -3.97
CA GLY A 210 -13.20 9.66 -3.96
C GLY A 210 -13.78 8.67 -4.98
N LYS A 211 -12.98 7.71 -5.48
CA LYS A 211 -13.43 6.72 -6.45
C LYS A 211 -14.27 5.64 -5.79
N LYS A 212 -15.16 5.01 -6.55
CA LYS A 212 -15.87 3.82 -6.07
C LYS A 212 -14.94 2.61 -6.08
N VAL A 213 -14.54 2.14 -4.91
CA VAL A 213 -13.67 0.95 -4.80
C VAL A 213 -14.49 -0.30 -4.51
N LYS A 214 -14.18 -1.40 -5.20
CA LYS A 214 -14.78 -2.72 -5.01
C LYS A 214 -13.69 -3.78 -4.87
N THR A 215 -13.91 -4.76 -4.00
CA THR A 215 -12.97 -5.88 -3.85
C THR A 215 -13.16 -6.92 -4.95
N ILE A 216 -12.05 -7.50 -5.41
CA ILE A 216 -12.00 -8.72 -6.22
C ILE A 216 -11.27 -9.84 -5.48
N ALA A 217 -11.13 -9.76 -4.16
CA ALA A 217 -10.34 -10.71 -3.39
C ALA A 217 -11.11 -12.00 -3.02
N ASN A 218 -10.41 -13.14 -2.93
CA ASN A 218 -10.97 -14.41 -2.41
C ASN A 218 -11.18 -14.37 -0.90
N ASN A 219 -10.15 -13.91 -0.19
CA ASN A 219 -10.13 -13.75 1.24
C ASN A 219 -9.90 -12.27 1.54
N ASN A 220 -10.78 -11.72 2.35
CA ASN A 220 -10.73 -10.32 2.73
C ASN A 220 -9.48 -10.05 3.57
N PHE A 221 -8.66 -9.09 3.12
CA PHE A 221 -7.73 -8.33 3.96
C PHE A 221 -6.53 -9.08 4.58
N GLN A 222 -5.95 -10.04 3.86
CA GLN A 222 -4.63 -10.59 4.18
C GLN A 222 -3.52 -9.79 3.46
N GLY A 223 -2.40 -9.54 4.14
CA GLY A 223 -1.28 -8.74 3.59
C GLY A 223 -0.88 -7.57 4.50
N GLY A 224 0.09 -6.78 4.05
CA GLY A 224 0.61 -5.63 4.80
C GLY A 224 -0.45 -4.55 5.01
N PHE A 225 -1.24 -4.26 3.97
CA PHE A 225 -2.32 -3.26 4.02
C PHE A 225 -3.70 -3.85 4.36
N GLY A 226 -3.79 -5.17 4.49
CA GLY A 226 -5.04 -5.88 4.77
C GLY A 226 -5.84 -5.25 5.91
N PRO A 227 -5.29 -5.17 7.14
CA PRO A 227 -6.00 -4.59 8.27
C PRO A 227 -6.48 -3.15 8.03
N LEU A 228 -5.69 -2.31 7.34
CA LEU A 228 -6.09 -0.96 6.96
C LEU A 228 -7.29 -0.97 6.02
N PHE A 229 -7.22 -1.74 4.93
CA PHE A 229 -8.32 -1.87 3.98
C PHE A 229 -9.62 -2.36 4.64
N SER A 230 -9.49 -3.30 5.58
CA SER A 230 -10.65 -3.88 6.28
C SER A 230 -11.48 -2.86 7.05
N GLN A 231 -10.83 -1.81 7.55
CA GLN A 231 -11.48 -0.75 8.32
C GLN A 231 -12.22 0.27 7.44
N VAL A 232 -11.76 0.46 6.19
CA VAL A 232 -12.20 1.60 5.37
C VAL A 232 -13.17 1.20 4.26
N ILE A 233 -12.99 0.05 3.62
CA ILE A 233 -13.71 -0.26 2.37
C ILE A 233 -15.23 -0.41 2.54
N ASN A 234 -15.66 -0.84 3.73
CA ASN A 234 -17.08 -1.00 4.07
C ASN A 234 -17.61 0.13 4.98
N ALA A 235 -16.80 1.16 5.24
CA ALA A 235 -17.27 2.31 5.98
C ALA A 235 -18.34 3.07 5.19
N PRO A 236 -19.29 3.76 5.83
CA PRO A 236 -20.29 4.58 5.14
C PRO A 236 -19.67 5.65 4.23
N ASP A 237 -18.56 6.24 4.68
CA ASP A 237 -17.70 7.13 3.90
C ASP A 237 -16.25 6.60 3.96
N PRO A 238 -15.85 5.75 3.00
CA PRO A 238 -14.52 5.16 2.95
C PRO A 238 -13.39 6.20 2.85
N THR A 239 -13.63 7.30 2.14
CA THR A 239 -12.65 8.38 1.98
C THR A 239 -12.42 9.09 3.31
N GLN A 240 -13.49 9.48 3.99
CA GLN A 240 -13.38 10.10 5.31
C GLN A 240 -12.77 9.13 6.33
N ALA A 241 -13.19 7.87 6.35
CA ALA A 241 -12.64 6.87 7.27
C ALA A 241 -11.12 6.71 7.08
N LEU A 242 -10.66 6.60 5.83
CA LEU A 242 -9.23 6.53 5.53
C LEU A 242 -8.50 7.80 5.95
N THR A 243 -9.01 8.98 5.60
CA THR A 243 -8.39 10.26 5.98
C THR A 243 -8.24 10.41 7.49
N ARG A 244 -9.23 9.96 8.28
CA ARG A 244 -9.15 9.95 9.75
C ARG A 244 -8.02 9.08 10.26
N ILE A 245 -7.95 7.83 9.78
CA ILE A 245 -6.89 6.90 10.16
C ILE A 245 -5.52 7.48 9.81
N LEU A 246 -5.35 7.96 8.57
CA LEU A 246 -4.08 8.54 8.10
C LEU A 246 -3.66 9.82 8.84
N SER A 247 -4.62 10.47 9.49
CA SER A 247 -4.39 11.71 10.22
C SER A 247 -4.04 11.49 11.68
N ASP A 248 -4.33 10.32 12.24
CA ASP A 248 -3.99 9.99 13.63
C ASP A 248 -2.67 9.20 13.68
N PRO A 249 -1.64 9.69 14.39
CA PRO A 249 -0.35 9.00 14.47
C PRO A 249 -0.42 7.62 15.12
N ILE A 250 -1.44 7.32 15.93
CA ILE A 250 -1.60 5.97 16.51
C ILE A 250 -1.94 4.92 15.45
N SER A 251 -2.35 5.33 14.24
CA SER A 251 -2.50 4.40 13.11
C SER A 251 -1.17 3.77 12.68
N GLY A 252 -0.04 4.40 13.04
CA GLY A 252 1.29 4.03 12.59
C GLY A 252 1.58 4.45 11.14
N ILE A 253 0.73 5.27 10.52
CA ILE A 253 0.98 5.81 9.19
C ILE A 253 1.54 7.23 9.33
N PHE A 254 2.78 7.42 8.91
CA PHE A 254 3.52 8.65 9.08
C PHE A 254 3.77 9.32 7.74
N PHE A 255 3.49 10.62 7.68
CA PHE A 255 3.86 11.52 6.60
C PHE A 255 4.99 12.44 7.06
N PRO A 256 5.85 12.93 6.16
CA PRO A 256 6.93 13.85 6.49
C PRO A 256 6.39 15.26 6.78
N THR A 257 5.79 15.40 7.95
CA THR A 257 5.23 16.65 8.47
C THR A 257 6.16 17.23 9.54
N GLU A 258 5.93 18.48 9.93
CA GLU A 258 6.72 19.15 10.97
C GLU A 258 6.63 18.43 12.33
N SER A 259 5.53 17.72 12.61
CA SER A 259 5.32 16.97 13.86
C SER A 259 5.74 15.50 13.79
N LEU A 260 6.53 15.11 12.77
CA LEU A 260 6.87 13.71 12.50
C LEU A 260 7.47 13.01 13.72
N LYS A 261 8.38 13.67 14.43
CA LYS A 261 9.06 13.06 15.59
C LYS A 261 8.07 12.80 16.72
N GLU A 262 7.23 13.78 17.04
CA GLU A 262 6.18 13.66 18.07
C GLU A 262 5.12 12.62 17.67
N ASP A 263 4.80 12.50 16.39
CA ASP A 263 3.89 11.48 15.86
C ASP A 263 4.44 10.07 16.10
N ILE A 264 5.71 9.85 15.76
CA ILE A 264 6.38 8.58 16.00
C ILE A 264 6.41 8.28 17.50
N ASP A 265 6.82 9.25 18.32
CA ASP A 265 6.88 9.07 19.78
C ASP A 265 5.51 8.67 20.36
N ARG A 266 4.41 9.30 19.92
CA ARG A 266 3.04 8.94 20.33
C ARG A 266 2.65 7.50 19.99
N PHE A 267 3.02 7.02 18.81
CA PHE A 267 2.79 5.62 18.45
C PHE A 267 3.56 4.68 19.38
N PHE A 268 4.85 4.95 19.63
CA PHE A 268 5.69 4.13 20.49
C PHE A 268 5.22 4.14 21.95
N ASP A 269 4.79 5.29 22.48
CA ASP A 269 4.25 5.39 23.83
C ASP A 269 3.01 4.50 23.98
N ARG A 270 2.11 4.51 22.98
CA ARG A 270 0.94 3.60 22.97
C ARG A 270 1.35 2.14 22.82
N PHE A 271 2.35 1.85 21.99
CA PHE A 271 2.93 0.51 21.83
C PHE A 271 3.48 -0.03 23.14
N ILE A 272 4.35 0.70 23.81
CA ILE A 272 4.95 0.27 25.08
C ILE A 272 3.88 0.14 26.17
N ALA A 273 2.95 1.10 26.29
CA ALA A 273 1.89 1.04 27.28
C ALA A 273 0.97 -0.17 27.11
N SER A 274 0.56 -0.47 25.87
CA SER A 274 -0.28 -1.66 25.61
C SER A 274 0.49 -2.98 25.69
N ASP A 275 1.82 -2.94 25.62
CA ASP A 275 2.65 -4.13 25.83
C ASP A 275 2.66 -4.55 27.30
N ALA A 276 2.66 -3.56 28.20
CA ALA A 276 2.55 -3.78 29.64
C ALA A 276 1.19 -4.34 30.08
N GLU A 277 0.14 -4.21 29.26
CA GLU A 277 -1.20 -4.76 29.53
C GLU A 277 -1.34 -6.24 29.10
N ILE A 278 -0.43 -6.74 28.25
CA ILE A 278 -0.49 -8.09 27.67
C ILE A 278 0.41 -9.08 28.44
N ASN A 279 1.38 -8.59 29.21
CA ASN A 279 2.24 -9.37 30.11
C ASN A 279 1.65 -9.45 31.53
#